data_AF-A0A7R9ZCZ7-F1
#
_entry.id   AF-A0A7R9ZCZ7-F1
#
_cell.length_a   1.000
_cell.length_b   1.000
_cell.length_c   1.000
_cell.angle_alpha   90.00
_cell.angle_beta   90.00
_cell.angle_gamma   90.00
#
_symmetry.space_group_name_H-M   'P 1'
#
loop_
_entity.id
_entity.type
_entity.pdbx_description
1 polymer ?
#
loop_
_entity_poly.entity_id
_entity_poly.type
_entity_poly.pdbx_seq_one_letter_code
_entity_poly.pdbx_strand_id
1 'polypeptide(L)'
;TLSESEGRRLVRLLAERVPPGVDDAAKIKAEYLSGVAKGSEKPTLVSRERAVELLGTMQGGYNVGTLVDLLSDPNRGIASLAAEQLKSTILVFDAMNDVVDLSRDGNVHARRVLESWADAEWFTSRPSVPTKITVTVFKVSGETNTDDLSPAQDA
;
A
#
# COMPACT_ATOMS: atom_id res chain seq x y z
N THR A 1 -1.70 -30.77 6.00
CA THR A 1 -0.67 -29.79 5.60
C THR A 1 -1.15 -29.14 4.32
N LEU A 2 -1.17 -27.81 4.23
CA LEU A 2 -1.53 -27.11 2.99
C LEU A 2 -0.52 -27.47 1.90
N SER A 3 -1.00 -27.69 0.67
CA SER A 3 -0.10 -27.84 -0.47
C SER A 3 0.57 -26.50 -0.79
N GLU A 4 1.77 -26.53 -1.37
CA GLU A 4 2.51 -25.31 -1.73
C GLU A 4 1.73 -24.44 -2.72
N SER A 5 1.01 -25.07 -3.66
CA SER A 5 0.16 -24.38 -4.63
C SER A 5 -1.03 -23.68 -3.96
N GLU A 6 -1.64 -24.33 -2.98
CA GLU A 6 -2.74 -23.77 -2.21
C GLU A 6 -2.28 -22.63 -1.31
N GLY A 7 -1.11 -22.77 -0.66
CA GLY A 7 -0.47 -21.69 0.09
C GLY A 7 -0.24 -20.44 -0.76
N ARG A 8 0.36 -20.61 -1.96
CA ARG A 8 0.53 -19.50 -2.91
C ARG A 8 -0.80 -18.87 -3.32
N ARG A 9 -1.83 -19.68 -3.57
CA ARG A 9 -3.17 -19.19 -3.92
C ARG A 9 -3.74 -18.30 -2.83
N LEU A 10 -3.64 -18.71 -1.57
CA LEU A 10 -4.16 -17.96 -0.43
C LEU A 10 -3.42 -16.62 -0.24
N VAL A 11 -2.08 -16.62 -0.34
CA VAL A 11 -1.28 -15.38 -0.26
C VAL A 11 -1.64 -14.43 -1.41
N ARG A 12 -1.85 -14.97 -2.62
CA ARG A 12 -2.29 -14.16 -3.77
C ARG A 12 -3.67 -13.52 -3.55
N LEU A 13 -4.63 -14.27 -3.01
CA LEU A 13 -5.96 -13.72 -2.70
C LEU A 13 -5.85 -12.57 -1.69
N LEU A 14 -5.07 -12.75 -0.62
CA LEU A 14 -4.81 -11.69 0.36
C LEU A 14 -4.15 -10.45 -0.26
N ALA A 15 -3.19 -10.66 -1.17
CA ALA A 15 -2.45 -9.58 -1.81
C ALA A 15 -3.29 -8.79 -2.83
N GLU A 16 -4.04 -9.47 -3.68
CA GLU A 16 -4.61 -8.90 -4.92
C GLU A 16 -6.15 -8.80 -4.93
N ARG A 17 -6.85 -9.45 -3.99
CA ARG A 17 -8.33 -9.60 -4.03
C ARG A 17 -9.04 -9.00 -2.82
N VAL A 18 -8.38 -8.10 -2.10
CA VAL A 18 -8.98 -7.30 -1.03
C VAL A 18 -8.93 -5.83 -1.44
N PRO A 19 -10.05 -5.09 -1.38
CA PRO A 19 -10.05 -3.66 -1.64
C PRO A 19 -9.02 -2.91 -0.76
N PRO A 20 -8.39 -1.84 -1.27
CA PRO A 20 -7.54 -0.97 -0.46
C PRO A 20 -8.37 0.03 0.36
N GLY A 21 -7.71 0.89 1.13
CA GLY A 21 -8.38 2.01 1.80
C GLY A 21 -9.12 1.63 3.08
N VAL A 22 -10.34 2.16 3.21
CA VAL A 22 -11.18 2.07 4.43
C VAL A 22 -12.39 1.15 4.27
N ASP A 23 -12.32 0.21 3.34
CA ASP A 23 -13.31 -0.87 3.19
C ASP A 23 -13.28 -1.84 4.39
N ASP A 24 -14.40 -2.50 4.67
CA ASP A 24 -14.50 -3.46 5.78
C ASP A 24 -13.52 -4.64 5.62
N ALA A 25 -13.34 -5.14 4.40
CA ALA A 25 -12.37 -6.21 4.15
C ALA A 25 -10.92 -5.69 4.25
N ALA A 26 -10.68 -4.42 3.88
CA ALA A 26 -9.39 -3.76 4.07
C ALA A 26 -9.05 -3.66 5.57
N LYS A 27 -10.03 -3.34 6.42
CA LYS A 27 -9.85 -3.29 7.88
C LYS A 27 -9.36 -4.63 8.42
N ILE A 28 -10.06 -5.73 8.10
CA ILE A 28 -9.69 -7.07 8.58
C ILE A 28 -8.31 -7.49 8.06
N LYS A 29 -8.01 -7.19 6.78
CA LYS A 29 -6.68 -7.42 6.20
C LYS A 29 -5.60 -6.64 6.95
N ALA A 30 -5.83 -5.35 7.21
CA ALA A 30 -4.88 -4.52 7.93
C ALA A 30 -4.66 -5.04 9.36
N GLU A 31 -5.71 -5.36 10.10
CA GLU A 31 -5.62 -5.90 11.47
C GLU A 31 -4.77 -7.17 11.53
N TYR A 32 -5.03 -8.13 10.64
CA TYR A 32 -4.24 -9.36 10.54
C TYR A 32 -2.76 -9.07 10.21
N LEU A 33 -2.51 -8.30 9.16
CA LEU A 33 -1.14 -7.99 8.72
C LEU A 33 -0.37 -7.20 9.78
N SER A 34 -1.04 -6.27 10.46
CA SER A 34 -0.48 -5.51 11.58
C SER A 34 -0.14 -6.40 12.75
N GLY A 35 -0.99 -7.37 13.08
CA GLY A 35 -0.69 -8.36 14.12
C GLY A 35 0.55 -9.19 13.78
N VAL A 36 0.68 -9.62 12.53
CA VAL A 36 1.86 -10.37 12.05
C VAL A 36 3.12 -9.48 12.07
N ALA A 37 3.00 -8.23 11.60
CA ALA A 37 4.11 -7.28 11.53
C ALA A 37 4.61 -6.84 12.92
N LYS A 38 3.70 -6.68 13.90
CA LYS A 38 4.02 -6.34 15.30
C LYS A 38 4.38 -7.56 16.16
N GLY A 39 4.20 -8.77 15.64
CA GLY A 39 4.52 -10.02 16.33
C GLY A 39 3.48 -10.47 17.37
N SER A 40 2.29 -9.86 17.39
CA SER A 40 1.17 -10.32 18.21
C SER A 40 0.40 -11.49 17.58
N GLU A 41 0.56 -11.69 16.27
CA GLU A 41 0.05 -12.85 15.53
C GLU A 41 1.20 -13.74 15.05
N LYS A 42 1.00 -15.06 15.10
CA LYS A 42 2.01 -16.01 14.61
C LYS A 42 2.02 -16.04 13.09
N PRO A 43 3.18 -15.84 12.43
CA PRO A 43 3.31 -16.02 10.99
C PRO A 43 2.94 -17.45 10.57
N THR A 44 2.12 -17.57 9.53
CA THR A 44 1.77 -18.87 8.91
C THR A 44 2.29 -18.92 7.47
N LEU A 45 1.51 -18.39 6.51
CA LEU A 45 1.90 -18.29 5.09
C LEU A 45 2.53 -16.94 4.74
N VAL A 46 2.40 -15.96 5.62
CA VAL A 46 2.88 -14.59 5.44
C VAL A 46 3.95 -14.33 6.50
N SER A 47 5.19 -14.08 6.07
CA SER A 47 6.26 -13.69 6.98
C SER A 47 6.01 -12.28 7.53
N ARG A 48 6.76 -11.92 8.57
CA ARG A 48 6.71 -10.57 9.15
C ARG A 48 7.05 -9.50 8.11
N GLU A 49 8.11 -9.71 7.33
CA GLU A 49 8.55 -8.83 6.26
C GLU A 49 7.48 -8.72 5.17
N ARG A 50 6.91 -9.85 4.76
CA ARG A 50 5.85 -9.87 3.76
C ARG A 50 4.60 -9.14 4.24
N ALA A 51 4.31 -9.17 5.55
CA ALA A 51 3.20 -8.43 6.10
C ALA A 51 3.41 -6.90 5.98
N VAL A 52 4.63 -6.41 6.23
CA VAL A 52 4.99 -5.00 6.04
C VAL A 52 4.85 -4.58 4.57
N GLU A 53 5.36 -5.39 3.64
CA GLU A 53 5.19 -5.13 2.20
C GLU A 53 3.71 -5.06 1.81
N LEU A 54 2.89 -6.00 2.29
CA LEU A 54 1.47 -6.02 1.98
C LEU A 54 0.72 -4.82 2.57
N LEU A 55 1.08 -4.37 3.78
CA LEU A 55 0.56 -3.13 4.35
C LEU A 55 0.89 -1.92 3.45
N GLY A 56 2.09 -1.89 2.85
CA GLY A 56 2.49 -0.84 1.89
C GLY A 56 1.63 -0.77 0.63
N THR A 57 0.99 -1.88 0.23
CA THR A 57 0.14 -1.94 -0.98
C THR A 57 -1.30 -1.48 -0.76
N MET A 58 -1.70 -1.16 0.48
CA MET A 58 -3.10 -0.86 0.83
C MET A 58 -3.52 0.59 0.53
N GLN A 59 -2.65 1.37 -0.12
CA GLN A 59 -2.83 2.76 -0.58
C GLN A 59 -2.99 3.82 0.52
N GLY A 60 -3.58 3.48 1.66
CA GLY A 60 -3.82 4.36 2.81
C GLY A 60 -4.97 3.86 3.68
N GLY A 61 -5.24 4.53 4.80
CA GLY A 61 -6.26 4.12 5.76
C GLY A 61 -5.69 3.24 6.88
N TYR A 62 -6.30 2.07 7.11
CA TYR A 62 -6.00 1.23 8.29
C TYR A 62 -4.56 0.71 8.39
N ASN A 63 -3.80 0.74 7.28
CA ASN A 63 -2.39 0.31 7.23
C ASN A 63 -1.41 1.36 7.76
N VAL A 64 -1.74 2.66 7.63
CA VAL A 64 -0.76 3.77 7.78
C VAL A 64 -0.19 3.81 9.19
N GLY A 65 -1.05 3.81 10.22
CA GLY A 65 -0.59 3.90 11.62
C GLY A 65 0.37 2.77 11.98
N THR A 66 0.14 1.55 11.48
CA THR A 66 1.08 0.44 11.74
C THR A 66 2.41 0.63 11.02
N LEU A 67 2.42 1.11 9.77
CA LEU A 67 3.68 1.41 9.09
C LEU A 67 4.48 2.49 9.81
N VAL A 68 3.80 3.52 10.36
CA VAL A 68 4.45 4.57 11.17
C VAL A 68 5.02 3.99 12.46
N ASP A 69 4.26 3.17 13.20
CA ASP A 69 4.74 2.51 14.42
C ASP A 69 6.01 1.68 14.16
N LEU A 70 6.03 0.96 13.02
CA LEU A 70 7.13 0.10 12.65
C LEU A 70 8.41 0.86 12.29
N LEU A 71 8.37 2.18 12.07
CA LEU A 71 9.59 2.99 11.92
C LEU A 71 10.50 2.91 13.16
N SER A 72 9.93 2.62 14.33
CA SER A 72 10.65 2.46 15.60
C SER A 72 10.84 0.99 15.99
N ASP A 73 10.66 0.06 15.06
CA ASP A 73 10.80 -1.38 15.35
C ASP A 73 12.24 -1.72 15.79
N PRO A 74 12.42 -2.56 16.84
CA PRO A 74 13.75 -2.98 17.28
C PRO A 74 14.51 -3.78 16.21
N ASN A 75 13.81 -4.44 15.27
CA ASN A 75 14.43 -5.04 14.11
C ASN A 75 14.62 -3.99 13.01
N ARG A 76 15.88 -3.56 12.82
CA ARG A 76 16.26 -2.56 11.80
C ARG A 76 15.83 -2.92 10.37
N GLY A 77 15.74 -4.22 10.05
CA GLY A 77 15.24 -4.68 8.75
C GLY A 77 13.76 -4.35 8.56
N ILE A 78 12.95 -4.56 9.60
CA ILE A 78 11.52 -4.22 9.61
C ILE A 78 11.32 -2.71 9.58
N ALA A 79 12.05 -1.96 10.40
CA ALA A 79 11.97 -0.50 10.39
C ALA A 79 12.38 0.11 9.05
N SER A 80 13.45 -0.42 8.42
CA SER A 80 13.84 0.01 7.08
C SER A 80 12.78 -0.35 6.04
N LEU A 81 12.18 -1.55 6.12
CA LEU A 81 11.16 -1.97 5.17
C LEU A 81 9.88 -1.11 5.30
N ALA A 82 9.45 -0.80 6.53
CA ALA A 82 8.32 0.09 6.79
C ALA A 82 8.56 1.49 6.22
N ALA A 83 9.78 2.02 6.38
CA ALA A 83 10.16 3.27 5.74
C ALA A 83 10.06 3.20 4.21
N GLU A 84 10.60 2.15 3.58
CA GLU A 84 10.49 1.99 2.12
C GLU A 84 9.02 1.94 1.64
N GLN A 85 8.13 1.30 2.39
CA GLN A 85 6.69 1.28 2.05
C GLN A 85 6.01 2.66 2.21
N LEU A 86 6.37 3.42 3.25
CA LEU A 86 5.79 4.74 3.52
C LEU A 86 6.18 5.78 2.47
N LYS A 87 7.38 5.70 1.88
CA LYS A 87 7.85 6.63 0.83
C LYS A 87 6.87 6.76 -0.34
N SER A 88 6.23 5.66 -0.74
CA SER A 88 5.24 5.65 -1.83
C SER A 88 3.79 5.87 -1.37
N THR A 89 3.53 5.98 -0.06
CA THR A 89 2.19 6.16 0.49
C THR A 89 1.84 7.65 0.51
N ILE A 90 0.85 8.06 -0.31
CA ILE A 90 0.42 9.46 -0.40
C ILE A 90 -0.76 9.81 0.52
N LEU A 91 -1.59 8.82 0.87
CA LEU A 91 -2.79 9.00 1.68
C LEU A 91 -2.45 8.88 3.19
N VAL A 92 -1.47 9.66 3.65
CA VAL A 92 -0.97 9.62 5.04
C VAL A 92 -1.66 10.62 5.98
N PHE A 93 -2.26 11.70 5.44
CA PHE A 93 -3.01 12.71 6.20
C PHE A 93 -2.32 13.12 7.50
N ASP A 94 -3.01 13.10 8.64
CA ASP A 94 -2.50 13.55 9.94
C ASP A 94 -1.36 12.67 10.47
N ALA A 95 -1.23 11.41 10.01
CA ALA A 95 -0.12 10.54 10.40
C ALA A 95 1.25 11.04 9.89
N MET A 96 1.26 12.01 8.96
CA MET A 96 2.47 12.76 8.64
C MET A 96 3.08 13.44 9.87
N ASN A 97 2.25 13.96 10.79
CA ASN A 97 2.73 14.61 12.00
C ASN A 97 3.49 13.61 12.90
N ASP A 98 3.00 12.38 13.01
CA ASP A 98 3.68 11.32 13.77
C ASP A 98 5.06 11.00 13.18
N VAL A 99 5.18 10.96 11.84
CA VAL A 99 6.47 10.78 11.17
C VAL A 99 7.40 11.97 11.41
N VAL A 100 6.87 13.20 11.40
CA VAL A 100 7.63 14.41 11.72
C VAL A 100 8.16 14.38 13.14
N ASP A 101 7.33 14.01 14.11
CA ASP A 101 7.73 13.96 15.52
C ASP A 101 8.76 12.85 15.77
N LEU A 102 8.56 11.66 15.19
CA LEU A 102 9.58 10.60 15.21
C LEU A 102 10.93 11.05 14.63
N SER A 103 10.90 11.81 13.52
CA SER A 103 12.12 12.35 12.91
C SER A 103 12.82 13.37 13.82
N ARG A 104 12.06 14.25 14.48
CA ARG A 104 12.57 15.23 15.46
C ARG A 104 13.21 14.55 16.67
N ASP A 105 12.67 13.41 17.09
CA ASP A 105 13.20 12.57 18.17
C ASP A 105 14.43 11.74 17.74
N GLY A 106 14.89 11.90 16.50
CA GLY A 106 16.12 11.29 15.99
C GLY A 106 15.92 9.94 15.30
N ASN A 107 14.69 9.54 14.98
CA ASN A 107 14.44 8.32 14.23
C ASN A 107 14.94 8.47 12.78
N VAL A 108 16.01 7.74 12.45
CA VAL A 108 16.66 7.78 11.13
C VAL A 108 15.77 7.27 9.99
N HIS A 109 14.83 6.37 10.28
CA HIS A 109 13.89 5.84 9.30
C HIS A 109 12.79 6.86 8.98
N ALA A 110 12.26 7.53 10.00
CA ALA A 110 11.30 8.62 9.83
C ALA A 110 11.89 9.78 9.02
N ARG A 111 13.14 10.18 9.32
CA ARG A 111 13.85 11.19 8.54
C ARG A 111 13.96 10.82 7.05
N ARG A 112 14.32 9.57 6.74
CA ARG A 112 14.41 9.08 5.35
C ARG A 112 13.06 9.10 4.63
N VAL A 113 11.95 8.88 5.34
CA VAL A 113 10.60 9.01 4.78
C VAL A 113 10.31 10.47 4.43
N LEU A 114 10.60 11.41 5.34
CA LEU A 114 10.39 12.84 5.08
C LEU A 114 11.25 13.38 3.95
N GLU A 115 12.53 12.98 3.89
CA GLU A 115 13.44 13.33 2.78
C GLU A 115 12.87 12.85 1.44
N SER A 116 12.45 11.59 1.36
CA SER A 116 11.83 11.01 0.16
C SER A 116 10.54 11.73 -0.27
N TRP A 117 9.70 12.11 0.70
CA TRP A 117 8.48 12.88 0.41
C TRP A 117 8.80 14.30 -0.07
N ALA A 118 9.79 14.96 0.52
CA ALA A 118 10.28 16.28 0.10
C ALA A 118 10.89 16.25 -1.31
N ASP A 119 11.64 15.19 -1.62
CA ASP A 119 12.24 14.95 -2.94
C ASP A 119 11.21 14.44 -3.98
N ALA A 120 9.95 14.29 -3.56
CA ALA A 120 8.84 13.80 -4.37
C ALA A 120 9.13 12.45 -5.04
N GLU A 121 9.84 11.53 -4.36
CA GLU A 121 10.18 10.21 -4.93
C GLU A 121 8.93 9.40 -5.31
N TRP A 122 7.82 9.58 -4.59
CA TRP A 122 6.51 9.00 -4.93
C TRP A 122 6.01 9.38 -6.34
N PHE A 123 6.47 10.53 -6.86
CA PHE A 123 6.15 11.04 -8.19
C PHE A 123 7.28 10.75 -9.19
N THR A 124 8.52 11.10 -8.84
CA THR A 124 9.68 11.05 -9.76
C THR A 124 10.16 9.63 -10.08
N SER A 125 9.85 8.64 -9.23
CA SER A 125 10.12 7.22 -9.50
C SER A 125 9.16 6.61 -10.55
N ARG A 126 8.05 7.28 -10.87
CA ARG A 126 7.08 6.78 -11.84
C ARG A 126 7.54 7.08 -13.27
N PRO A 127 7.24 6.22 -14.24
CA PRO A 127 7.54 6.50 -15.64
C PRO A 127 6.92 7.83 -16.09
N SER A 128 7.72 8.68 -16.73
CA SER A 128 7.23 9.90 -17.37
C SER A 128 6.26 9.57 -18.51
N VAL A 129 5.31 10.47 -18.78
CA VAL A 129 4.42 10.35 -19.94
C VAL A 129 5.28 10.25 -21.21
N PRO A 130 5.11 9.22 -22.07
CA PRO A 130 5.86 9.09 -23.29
C PRO A 130 5.63 10.29 -24.23
N THR A 131 6.67 10.74 -24.93
CA THR A 131 6.57 11.81 -25.94
C THR A 131 5.74 11.41 -27.16
N LYS A 132 5.56 10.10 -27.38
CA LYS A 132 4.71 9.52 -28.42
C LYS A 132 3.96 8.31 -27.85
N ILE A 133 2.64 8.29 -28.03
CA ILE A 133 1.78 7.16 -27.68
C ILE A 133 1.16 6.62 -28.98
N THR A 134 1.44 5.36 -29.31
CA THR A 134 0.85 4.68 -30.48
C THR A 134 -0.37 3.90 -30.02
N VAL A 135 -1.53 4.18 -30.60
CA VAL A 135 -2.81 3.56 -30.24
C VAL A 135 -3.56 3.06 -31.48
N THR A 136 -4.45 2.09 -31.29
CA THR A 136 -5.44 1.68 -32.30
C THR A 136 -6.73 2.44 -32.06
N VAL A 137 -7.29 3.05 -33.11
CA VAL A 137 -8.55 3.80 -33.00
C VAL A 137 -9.71 2.82 -32.77
N PHE A 138 -10.37 2.93 -31.62
CA PHE A 138 -11.69 2.35 -31.37
C PHE A 138 -12.74 3.44 -31.61
N LYS A 139 -13.31 3.49 -32.83
CA LYS A 139 -14.27 4.52 -33.21
C LYS A 139 -15.69 4.08 -32.88
N VAL A 140 -16.37 4.84 -32.04
CA VAL A 140 -17.84 4.85 -31.93
C VAL A 140 -18.35 6.01 -32.80
N SER A 141 -19.23 5.70 -33.74
CA SER A 141 -19.81 6.69 -34.65
C SER A 141 -21.05 7.33 -34.04
N GLY A 142 -21.29 8.60 -34.32
CA GLY A 142 -22.42 9.35 -33.74
C GLY A 142 -22.08 9.97 -32.39
N GLU A 143 -23.10 10.10 -31.55
CA GLU A 143 -22.97 10.52 -30.15
C GLU A 143 -22.65 9.31 -29.26
N THR A 144 -21.90 9.52 -28.19
CA THR A 144 -21.74 8.55 -27.10
C THR A 144 -22.12 9.25 -25.81
N ASN A 145 -23.28 8.88 -25.27
CA ASN A 145 -23.76 9.34 -23.97
C ASN A 145 -23.25 8.39 -22.86
N THR A 146 -23.29 8.83 -21.60
CA THR A 146 -22.89 7.99 -20.46
C THR A 146 -23.77 6.76 -20.29
N ASP A 147 -25.04 6.82 -20.69
CA ASP A 147 -25.97 5.67 -20.65
C ASP A 147 -25.57 4.57 -21.64
N ASP A 148 -24.91 4.90 -22.76
CA ASP A 148 -24.39 3.89 -23.70
C ASP A 148 -23.23 3.08 -23.09
N LEU A 149 -22.50 3.68 -22.13
CA LEU A 149 -21.34 3.08 -21.47
C LEU A 149 -21.69 2.44 -20.13
N SER A 150 -22.77 2.91 -19.49
CA SER A 150 -23.24 2.47 -18.18
C SER A 150 -24.77 2.65 -18.12
N PRO A 151 -25.54 1.71 -18.71
CA PRO A 151 -26.98 1.82 -18.82
C PRO A 151 -27.66 1.93 -17.44
N ALA A 152 -28.69 2.76 -17.32
CA ALA A 152 -29.43 2.92 -16.07
C ALA A 152 -30.05 1.62 -15.51
N GLN A 153 -30.28 0.62 -16.36
CA GLN A 153 -30.82 -0.70 -15.97
C GLN A 153 -29.78 -1.58 -15.24
N ASP A 154 -28.49 -1.26 -15.36
CA ASP A 154 -27.37 -2.02 -14.80
C ASP A 154 -26.73 -1.32 -13.58
N ALA A 155 -27.34 -0.23 -13.07
CA ALA A 155 -26.86 0.56 -11.94
C ALA A 155 -27.05 -0.12 -10.57
#